data_AF-A0A847DS22-F1
#
_entry.id   AF-A0A847DS22-F1
#
_cell.length_a   1.000
_cell.length_b   1.000
_cell.length_c   1.000
_cell.angle_alpha   90.00
_cell.angle_beta   90.00
_cell.angle_gamma   90.00
#
_symmetry.space_group_name_H-M   'P 1'
#
loop_
_entity.id
_entity.type
_entity.pdbx_description
1 polymer ?
#
loop_
_entity_poly.entity_id
_entity_poly.type
_entity_poly.pdbx_seq_one_letter_code
_entity_poly.pdbx_strand_id
1 'polypeptide(L)' 'RPKGIVKMLDLLRPIYEKTAAYGHFGRDEPEFGWERTDRAAALRDKAGL' A
#
# COMPACT_ATOMS: atom_id res chain seq x y z
N ARG A 1 11.67 -9.93 2.24
CA ARG A 1 11.21 -11.33 2.08
C ARG A 1 9.70 -11.31 1.79
N PRO A 2 9.13 -12.25 1.00
CA PRO A 2 7.72 -12.24 0.58
C PRO A 2 6.70 -12.04 1.71
N LYS A 3 6.86 -12.76 2.83
CA LYS A 3 5.99 -12.61 4.03
C LYS A 3 5.94 -11.19 4.59
N GLY A 4 7.03 -10.43 4.44
CA GLY A 4 7.11 -9.04 4.91
C GLY A 4 6.18 -8.11 4.15
N ILE A 5 6.05 -8.29 2.83
CA ILE A 5 5.15 -7.50 1.97
C ILE A 5 3.70 -7.79 2.33
N VAL A 6 3.36 -9.08 2.45
CA VAL A 6 2.02 -9.54 2.86
C VAL A 6 1.59 -8.90 4.18
N LYS A 7 2.48 -8.90 5.18
CA LYS A 7 2.20 -8.27 6.49
C LYS A 7 2.11 -6.75 6.40
N MET A 8 3.02 -6.12 5.66
CA MET A 8 3.11 -4.67 5.54
C MET A 8 1.87 -4.05 4.89
N LEU A 9 1.36 -4.69 3.85
CA LEU A 9 0.23 -4.20 3.05
C LEU A 9 -1.10 -4.87 3.42
N ASP A 10 -1.09 -5.76 4.41
CA ASP A 10 -2.24 -6.53 4.88
C ASP A 10 -3.00 -7.24 3.73
N LEU A 11 -2.30 -8.12 3.02
CA LEU A 11 -2.76 -8.68 1.74
C LEU A 11 -3.61 -9.97 1.85
N LEU A 12 -3.70 -10.59 3.03
CA LEU A 12 -4.49 -11.82 3.22
C LEU A 12 -5.98 -11.50 3.48
N ARG A 13 -6.58 -10.72 2.57
CA ARG A 13 -7.96 -10.25 2.60
C ARG A 13 -8.56 -10.30 1.20
N PRO A 14 -9.90 -10.41 1.06
CA PRO A 14 -10.56 -10.38 -0.25
C PRO A 14 -10.65 -8.94 -0.80
N ILE A 15 -9.52 -8.34 -1.18
CA ILE A 15 -9.42 -6.93 -1.59
C ILE A 15 -9.21 -6.72 -3.11
N TYR A 16 -9.12 -7.80 -3.89
CA TYR A 16 -8.58 -7.76 -5.24
C TYR A 16 -9.59 -7.42 -6.34
N GLU A 17 -10.89 -7.68 -6.12
CA GLU A 17 -11.93 -7.52 -7.14
C GLU A 17 -11.97 -6.10 -7.74
N LYS A 18 -11.93 -5.07 -6.89
CA LYS A 18 -11.92 -3.66 -7.33
C LYS A 18 -10.74 -3.30 -8.22
N THR A 19 -9.63 -4.04 -8.15
CA THR A 19 -8.44 -3.78 -8.98
C THR A 19 -8.54 -4.37 -10.38
N ALA A 20 -9.48 -5.29 -10.64
CA ALA A 20 -9.61 -5.99 -11.92
C ALA A 20 -10.11 -5.08 -13.06
N ALA A 21 -10.60 -3.88 -12.74
CA ALA A 21 -10.98 -2.85 -13.69
C ALA A 21 -10.47 -1.48 -13.23
N TYR A 22 -10.24 -0.57 -14.19
CA TYR A 22 -9.79 0.80 -13.94
C TYR A 22 -8.42 0.93 -13.26
N GLY A 23 -7.60 -0.12 -13.31
CA GLY A 23 -6.21 -0.13 -12.85
C GLY A 23 -6.02 -0.42 -11.37
N HIS A 24 -4.80 -0.86 -11.03
CA HIS A 24 -4.37 -1.23 -9.68
C HIS A 24 -3.84 -0.06 -8.84
N PHE A 25 -3.47 1.06 -9.49
CA PHE A 25 -2.75 2.16 -8.87
C PHE A 25 -3.43 3.51 -9.06
N GLY A 26 -3.09 4.49 -8.22
CA GLY A 26 -3.55 5.89 -8.32
C GLY A 26 -4.99 6.10 -7.87
N ARG A 27 -5.52 5.17 -7.08
CA ARG A 27 -6.91 5.19 -6.59
C ARG A 27 -6.89 5.15 -5.06
N ASP A 28 -7.49 6.15 -4.44
CA ASP A 28 -7.58 6.26 -2.98
C ASP A 28 -8.74 5.40 -2.44
N GLU A 29 -8.54 4.09 -2.45
CA GLU A 29 -9.49 3.09 -1.92
C GLU A 29 -8.96 2.55 -0.57
N PRO A 30 -9.79 2.42 0.47
CA PRO A 30 -9.36 1.92 1.79
C PRO A 30 -8.65 0.56 1.76
N GLU A 31 -9.02 -0.28 0.80
CA GLU A 31 -8.50 -1.62 0.60
C GLU A 31 -7.06 -1.64 0.07
N PHE A 32 -6.64 -0.60 -0.67
CA PHE A 32 -5.37 -0.56 -1.39
C PHE A 32 -4.26 -0.05 -0.49
N GLY A 33 -3.76 -0.94 0.39
CA GLY A 33 -2.70 -0.61 1.34
C GLY A 33 -1.41 -0.07 0.72
N TRP A 34 -1.16 -0.37 -0.57
CA TRP A 34 0.01 0.11 -1.32
C TRP A 34 -0.09 1.57 -1.78
N GLU A 35 -1.27 2.16 -1.81
CA GLU A 35 -1.46 3.58 -2.17
C GLU A 35 -1.19 4.52 -0.99
N ARG A 36 -1.08 3.98 0.23
CA ARG A 36 -0.86 4.78 1.44
C ARG A 36 0.52 5.42 1.43
N THR A 37 0.58 6.70 1.78
CA THR A 37 1.82 7.48 1.97
C THR A 37 2.21 7.60 3.44
N ASP A 38 1.75 6.66 4.28
CA ASP A 38 1.95 6.63 5.74
C ASP A 38 3.43 6.60 6.17
N ARG A 39 4.33 6.17 5.28
CA ARG A 39 5.78 6.16 5.50
C ARG A 39 6.50 7.43 5.06
N ALA A 40 5.84 8.34 4.35
CA ALA A 40 6.50 9.51 3.76
C ALA A 40 7.19 10.38 4.82
N ALA A 41 6.52 10.68 5.93
CA ALA A 41 7.07 11.48 7.01
C ALA A 41 8.32 10.82 7.65
N ALA A 42 8.24 9.51 7.94
CA ALA A 42 9.36 8.77 8.53
C ALA A 42 10.55 8.63 7.58
N LEU A 43 10.32 8.58 6.27
CA LEU A 43 11.38 8.56 5.27
C LEU A 43 12.05 9.93 5.13
N ARG A 44 11.25 11.00 5.13
CA ARG A 44 11.75 12.38 5.09
C ARG A 44 12.66 12.67 6.28
N ASP A 45 12.21 12.35 7.49
CA ASP A 45 12.99 12.50 8.72
C ASP A 45 14.32 11.73 8.66
N LYS A 46 14.28 10.46 8.24
CA LYS A 46 15.49 9.63 8.08
C LYS A 46 16.45 10.11 6.99
N ALA A 47 15.96 10.88 6.03
CA ALA A 47 16.78 11.51 5.00
C ALA A 47 17.38 12.85 5.47
N GLY A 48 17.01 13.36 6.65
CA GLY A 48 17.44 14.67 7.15
C GLY A 48 16.75 15.85 6.46
N LEU A 49 15.54 15.64 5.93
CA LEU A 49 14.72 16.64 5.21
C LEU A 49 13.51 17.11 6.05
#